data_AF-A0A4Q3HJW4-F1
#
_entry.id   AF-A0A4Q3HJW4-F1
#
_cell.length_a   1.000
_cell.length_b   1.000
_cell.length_c   1.000
_cell.angle_alpha   90.00
_cell.angle_beta   90.00
_cell.angle_gamma   90.00
#
_symmetry.space_group_name_H-M   'P 1'
#
loop_
_entity.id
_entity.type
_entity.pdbx_description
1 polymer ?
#
loop_
_entity_poly.entity_id
_entity_poly.type
_entity_poly.pdbx_seq_one_letter_code
_entity_poly.pdbx_strand_id
1 'polypeptide(L)'
;GQRNLLRQIFSSPSLRAKQHDWEGLARFVVGAFRADAARAGAMSEVSDLVDELSKSSPEFAAFWGENDVRLQSDGLKRIEHPDLGTVELEYSAFSVDGRPDLGMMVYNPVDPAMAARIRQRVAERTASAKP
;
A
#
# COMPACT_ATOMS: atom_id res chain seq x y z
N GLY A 1 -3.01 -15.47 -7.45
CA GLY A 1 -1.56 -15.18 -7.54
C GLY A 1 -1.24 -13.71 -7.37
N GLN A 2 -1.69 -12.84 -8.29
CA GLN A 2 -1.24 -11.43 -8.36
C GLN A 2 -2.00 -10.41 -7.51
N ARG A 3 -2.94 -10.81 -6.64
CA ARG A 3 -3.70 -9.86 -5.79
C ARG A 3 -3.00 -9.48 -4.49
N ASN A 4 -1.88 -10.12 -4.15
CA ASN A 4 -1.15 -9.79 -2.93
C ASN A 4 -0.20 -8.62 -3.20
N LEU A 5 -0.33 -7.55 -2.40
CA LEU A 5 0.43 -6.32 -2.56
C LEU A 5 1.94 -6.52 -2.38
N LEU A 6 2.38 -7.37 -1.45
CA LEU A 6 3.80 -7.67 -1.27
C LEU A 6 4.40 -8.28 -2.55
N ARG A 7 3.72 -9.26 -3.14
CA ARG A 7 4.16 -9.84 -4.42
C ARG A 7 4.26 -8.80 -5.53
N GLN A 8 3.34 -7.84 -5.58
CA GLN A 8 3.39 -6.77 -6.58
C GLN A 8 4.59 -5.82 -6.35
N ILE A 9 4.83 -5.43 -5.10
CA ILE A 9 5.89 -4.48 -4.74
C ILE A 9 7.28 -5.09 -4.93
N PHE A 10 7.47 -6.35 -4.55
CA PHE A 10 8.79 -7.00 -4.49
C PHE A 10 9.12 -7.86 -5.72
N SER A 11 8.14 -8.22 -6.56
CA SER A 11 8.39 -9.02 -7.78
C SER A 11 8.37 -8.21 -9.08
N SER A 12 8.08 -6.91 -9.05
CA SER A 12 7.93 -6.08 -10.27
C SER A 12 8.90 -4.90 -10.32
N PRO A 13 10.01 -5.01 -11.09
CA PRO A 13 10.93 -3.90 -11.30
C PRO A 13 10.27 -2.66 -11.91
N SER A 14 9.23 -2.85 -12.73
CA SER A 14 8.49 -1.76 -13.37
C SER A 14 7.56 -1.02 -12.40
N LEU A 15 7.08 -1.66 -11.33
CA LEU A 15 6.35 -0.99 -10.26
C LEU A 15 7.29 -0.14 -9.40
N ARG A 16 8.49 -0.67 -9.12
CA ARG A 16 9.55 0.05 -8.40
C ARG A 16 9.95 1.34 -9.10
N ALA A 17 10.19 1.29 -10.41
CA ALA A 17 10.60 2.47 -11.18
C ALA A 17 9.52 3.56 -11.28
N LYS A 18 8.24 3.22 -11.06
CA LYS A 18 7.12 4.17 -11.14
C LYS A 18 6.75 4.79 -9.79
N GLN A 19 7.30 4.27 -8.70
CA GLN A 19 6.96 4.73 -7.36
C GLN A 19 8.03 5.70 -6.85
N HIS A 20 7.62 6.95 -6.65
CA HIS A 20 8.51 8.04 -6.22
C HIS A 20 9.21 7.75 -4.88
N ASP A 21 8.50 7.11 -3.95
CA ASP A 21 9.04 6.61 -2.68
C ASP A 21 8.72 5.11 -2.55
N TRP A 22 9.43 4.28 -3.32
CA TRP A 22 9.26 2.84 -3.27
C TRP A 22 9.72 2.25 -1.95
N GLU A 23 10.83 2.76 -1.41
CA GLU A 23 11.45 2.23 -0.20
C GLU A 23 10.57 2.50 1.04
N GLY A 24 10.02 3.70 1.19
CA GLY A 24 9.05 4.01 2.23
C GLY A 24 7.77 3.18 2.11
N LEU A 25 7.23 3.02 0.89
CA LEU A 25 6.08 2.14 0.64
C LEU A 25 6.39 0.68 1.00
N ALA A 26 7.55 0.17 0.60
CA ALA A 26 7.95 -1.21 0.83
C ALA A 26 8.09 -1.51 2.32
N ARG A 27 8.77 -0.63 3.09
CA ARG A 27 8.86 -0.74 4.54
C ARG A 27 7.50 -0.68 5.21
N PHE A 28 6.66 0.27 4.81
CA PHE A 28 5.31 0.40 5.35
C PHE A 28 4.49 -0.89 5.17
N VAL A 29 4.46 -1.46 3.96
CA VAL A 29 3.68 -2.67 3.69
C VAL A 29 4.23 -3.90 4.42
N VAL A 30 5.57 -4.00 4.55
CA VAL A 30 6.21 -5.07 5.34
C VAL A 30 5.86 -4.96 6.82
N GLY A 31 5.98 -3.76 7.42
CA GLY A 31 5.64 -3.52 8.81
C GLY A 31 4.16 -3.74 9.11
N ALA A 32 3.27 -3.27 8.22
CA ALA A 32 1.83 -3.52 8.29
C ALA A 32 1.50 -5.02 8.26
N PHE A 33 2.06 -5.75 7.28
CA PHE A 33 1.83 -7.19 7.17
C PHE A 33 2.28 -7.96 8.41
N ARG A 34 3.45 -7.61 8.96
CA ARG A 34 3.97 -8.20 10.19
C ARG A 34 3.08 -7.91 11.39
N ALA A 35 2.64 -6.66 11.56
CA ALA A 35 1.75 -6.27 12.65
C ALA A 35 0.41 -7.01 12.57
N ASP A 36 -0.15 -7.14 11.36
CA ASP A 36 -1.41 -7.84 11.13
C ASP A 36 -1.27 -9.35 11.42
N ALA A 37 -0.20 -9.99 10.95
CA ALA A 37 0.09 -11.39 11.24
C ALA A 37 0.28 -11.65 12.74
N ALA A 38 1.01 -10.77 13.44
CA ALA A 38 1.19 -10.86 14.89
C ALA A 38 -0.14 -10.68 15.64
N ARG A 39 -0.94 -9.67 15.26
CA ARG A 39 -2.24 -9.38 15.89
C ARG A 39 -3.25 -10.51 15.68
N ALA A 40 -3.22 -11.18 14.53
CA ALA A 40 -4.06 -12.32 14.22
C ALA A 40 -3.55 -13.65 14.81
N GLY A 41 -2.35 -13.68 15.40
CA GLY A 41 -1.71 -14.92 15.85
C GLY A 41 -1.28 -15.83 14.70
N ALA A 42 -1.17 -15.30 13.48
CA ALA A 42 -1.00 -16.05 12.24
C ALA A 42 0.46 -16.09 11.74
N MET A 43 1.44 -15.93 12.64
CA MET A 43 2.87 -15.85 12.27
C MET A 43 3.40 -17.14 11.62
N SER A 44 2.85 -18.29 12.00
CA SER A 44 3.17 -19.58 11.37
C SER A 44 2.58 -19.70 9.97
N GLU A 45 1.38 -19.18 9.76
CA GLU A 45 0.61 -19.32 8.52
C GLU A 45 1.16 -18.42 7.41
N VAL A 46 1.85 -17.34 7.78
CA VAL A 46 2.52 -16.44 6.83
C VAL A 46 3.95 -16.86 6.49
N SER A 47 4.52 -17.87 7.16
CA SER A 47 5.94 -18.23 7.01
C SER A 47 6.30 -18.59 5.57
N ASP A 48 5.45 -19.35 4.88
CA ASP A 48 5.70 -19.76 3.50
C ASP A 48 5.79 -18.56 2.55
N LEU A 49 4.94 -17.55 2.75
CA LEU A 49 4.97 -16.32 1.96
C LEU A 49 6.22 -15.49 2.27
N VAL A 50 6.60 -15.39 3.54
CA VAL A 50 7.81 -14.69 3.98
C VAL A 50 9.06 -15.35 3.40
N ASP A 51 9.14 -16.68 3.44
CA ASP A 51 10.26 -17.45 2.91
C ASP A 51 10.38 -17.30 1.40
N GLU A 52 9.26 -17.37 0.69
CA GLU A 52 9.23 -17.15 -0.75
C GLU A 52 9.72 -15.74 -1.13
N LEU A 53 9.16 -14.71 -0.47
CA LEU A 53 9.52 -13.32 -0.76
C LEU A 53 10.97 -13.03 -0.39
N SER A 54 11.47 -13.56 0.73
CA SER A 54 12.86 -13.37 1.17
C SER A 54 13.87 -14.01 0.21
N LYS A 55 13.52 -15.15 -0.41
CA LYS A 55 14.37 -15.78 -1.45
C LYS A 55 14.38 -15.00 -2.76
N SER A 56 13.28 -14.33 -3.08
CA SER A 56 13.09 -13.63 -4.36
C SER A 56 13.49 -12.16 -4.35
N SER A 57 13.55 -11.51 -3.18
CA SER A 57 13.92 -10.10 -3.03
C SER A 57 14.84 -9.89 -1.82
N PRO A 58 16.11 -9.50 -2.05
CA PRO A 58 17.02 -9.10 -0.98
C PRO A 58 16.48 -7.94 -0.13
N GLU A 59 15.77 -7.00 -0.74
CA GLU A 59 15.15 -5.88 -0.03
C GLU A 59 14.03 -6.33 0.90
N PHE A 60 13.17 -7.26 0.47
CA PHE A 60 12.16 -7.85 1.36
C PHE A 60 12.83 -8.53 2.56
N ALA A 61 13.86 -9.35 2.32
CA ALA A 61 14.58 -10.03 3.39
C ALA A 61 15.19 -9.04 4.40
N ALA A 62 15.76 -7.93 3.90
CA ALA A 62 16.29 -6.86 4.74
C ALA A 62 15.19 -6.21 5.59
N PHE A 63 14.11 -5.72 4.98
CA PHE A 63 13.03 -5.02 5.69
C PHE A 63 12.28 -5.95 6.67
N TRP A 64 12.09 -7.22 6.30
CA TRP A 64 11.50 -8.21 7.20
C TRP A 64 12.42 -8.45 8.41
N GLY A 65 13.74 -8.50 8.20
CA GLY A 65 14.76 -8.67 9.24
C GLY A 65 14.92 -7.45 10.18
N GLU A 66 14.57 -6.24 9.73
CA GLU A 66 14.52 -5.04 10.58
C GLU A 66 13.51 -5.20 11.74
N ASN A 67 12.56 -6.14 11.64
CA ASN A 67 11.49 -6.38 12.62
C ASN A 67 10.69 -5.11 12.96
N ASP A 68 10.70 -4.12 12.06
CA ASP A 68 10.02 -2.86 12.32
C ASP A 68 8.50 -3.05 12.22
N VAL A 69 7.83 -2.79 13.34
CA VAL A 69 6.36 -2.79 13.46
C VAL A 69 5.81 -1.36 13.55
N ARG A 70 6.65 -0.34 13.38
CA ARG A 70 6.20 1.05 13.28
C ARG A 70 5.41 1.21 11.99
N LEU A 71 4.10 0.99 12.07
CA LEU A 71 3.19 1.51 11.07
C LEU A 71 3.24 3.02 11.17
N GLN A 72 3.71 3.66 10.11
CA GLN A 72 3.36 5.06 9.89
C GLN A 72 1.83 5.10 9.72
N SER A 73 1.11 5.59 10.72
CA SER A 73 -0.35 5.66 10.69
C SER A 73 -0.86 6.72 9.72
N ASP A 74 0.04 7.60 9.25
CA ASP A 74 -0.24 8.66 8.29
C ASP A 74 0.99 9.01 7.47
N GLY A 75 0.81 9.85 6.45
CA GLY A 75 1.91 10.43 5.69
C GLY A 75 1.46 11.05 4.38
N LEU A 76 2.43 11.38 3.53
CA LEU A 76 2.18 11.91 2.19
C LEU A 76 2.51 10.85 1.13
N LYS A 77 1.61 10.70 0.16
CA LYS A 77 1.76 9.83 -0.99
C LYS A 77 1.70 10.66 -2.26
N ARG A 78 2.78 10.58 -3.04
CA ARG A 78 2.86 11.18 -4.37
C ARG A 78 2.67 10.12 -5.44
N ILE A 79 1.78 10.39 -6.39
CA ILE A 79 1.44 9.49 -7.50
C ILE A 79 1.54 10.26 -8.81
N GLU A 80 2.22 9.70 -9.80
CA GLU A 80 2.19 10.23 -11.16
C GLU A 80 1.03 9.59 -11.94
N HIS A 81 -0.07 10.32 -12.05
CA HIS A 81 -1.28 9.85 -12.73
C HIS A 81 -1.28 10.29 -14.21
N PRO A 82 -1.51 9.37 -15.17
CA PRO A 82 -1.34 9.65 -16.60
C PRO A 82 -2.15 10.86 -17.10
N ASP A 83 -3.36 11.07 -16.57
CA ASP A 83 -4.24 12.15 -17.01
C ASP A 83 -4.33 13.34 -16.05
N LEU A 84 -3.92 13.15 -14.79
CA LEU A 84 -4.08 14.18 -13.75
C LEU A 84 -2.75 14.90 -13.46
N GLY A 85 -1.63 14.31 -13.90
CA GLY A 85 -0.28 14.73 -13.52
C GLY A 85 0.08 14.20 -12.14
N THR A 86 0.99 14.90 -11.48
CA THR A 86 1.35 14.61 -10.09
C THR A 86 0.15 14.84 -9.16
N VAL A 87 -0.19 13.83 -8.37
CA VAL A 87 -1.22 13.87 -7.33
C VAL A 87 -0.54 13.64 -5.98
N GLU A 88 -0.69 14.59 -5.06
CA GLU A 88 -0.24 14.46 -3.68
C GLU A 88 -1.43 14.22 -2.77
N LEU A 89 -1.34 13.14 -1.97
CA LEU A 89 -2.39 12.65 -1.10
C LEU A 89 -1.82 12.52 0.31
N GLU A 90 -2.46 13.14 1.29
CA GLU A 90 -2.34 12.68 2.68
C GLU A 90 -2.98 11.31 2.78
N TYR A 91 -2.35 10.39 3.50
CA TYR A 91 -2.95 9.10 3.83
C TYR A 91 -3.07 8.93 5.34
N SER A 92 -4.05 8.15 5.76
CA SER A 92 -4.23 7.71 7.14
C SER A 92 -4.67 6.26 7.17
N ALA A 93 -4.10 5.48 8.08
CA ALA A 93 -4.40 4.06 8.29
C ALA A 93 -5.11 3.87 9.63
N PHE A 94 -6.20 3.09 9.62
CA PHE A 94 -7.05 2.83 10.78
C PHE A 94 -7.25 1.33 10.96
N SER A 95 -7.30 0.87 12.22
CA SER A 95 -7.81 -0.46 12.57
C SER A 95 -9.34 -0.48 12.56
N VAL A 96 -9.92 -1.63 12.28
CA VAL A 96 -11.38 -1.83 12.36
C VAL A 96 -11.73 -2.54 13.66
N ASP A 97 -12.52 -1.88 14.50
CA ASP A 97 -12.95 -2.46 15.78
C ASP A 97 -13.78 -3.74 15.57
N GLY A 98 -13.56 -4.75 16.41
CA GLY A 98 -14.15 -6.08 16.30
C GLY A 98 -13.68 -6.91 15.09
N ARG A 99 -12.82 -6.37 14.22
CA ARG A 99 -12.27 -7.04 13.03
C ARG A 99 -10.76 -6.78 12.92
N PRO A 100 -9.94 -7.38 13.80
CA PRO A 100 -8.49 -7.15 13.83
C PRO A 100 -7.76 -7.64 12.56
N ASP A 101 -8.43 -8.44 11.74
CA ASP A 101 -7.98 -8.89 10.42
C ASP A 101 -8.17 -7.83 9.32
N LEU A 102 -8.85 -6.71 9.61
CA LEU A 102 -9.13 -5.64 8.66
C LEU A 102 -8.42 -4.34 9.04
N GLY A 103 -7.97 -3.62 8.01
CA GLY A 103 -7.48 -2.24 8.10
C GLY A 103 -8.14 -1.36 7.05
N MET A 104 -8.33 -0.08 7.36
CA MET A 104 -8.85 0.92 6.44
C MET A 104 -7.78 1.95 6.15
N MET A 105 -7.62 2.30 4.87
CA MET A 105 -6.73 3.36 4.44
C MET A 105 -7.53 4.46 3.75
N VAL A 106 -7.39 5.68 4.23
CA VAL A 106 -8.01 6.87 3.67
C VAL A 106 -6.94 7.67 2.97
N TYR A 107 -7.24 8.14 1.76
CA TYR A 107 -6.39 9.05 0.99
C TYR A 107 -7.14 10.34 0.71
N ASN A 108 -6.55 11.47 1.07
CA ASN A 108 -7.12 12.80 0.87
C ASN A 108 -6.17 13.67 0.04
N PRO A 109 -6.60 14.23 -1.11
CA PRO A 109 -5.76 15.14 -1.86
C PRO A 109 -5.38 16.38 -1.05
N VAL A 110 -4.10 16.73 -1.06
CA VAL A 110 -3.57 17.91 -0.37
C VAL A 110 -4.13 19.20 -0.99
N ASP A 111 -4.31 19.19 -2.32
CA ASP A 111 -4.86 20.31 -3.07
C ASP A 111 -6.38 20.15 -3.32
N PRO A 112 -7.23 21.08 -2.84
CA PRO A 112 -8.67 21.07 -3.11
C PRO A 112 -9.03 21.11 -4.60
N ALA A 113 -8.22 21.75 -5.45
CA ALA A 113 -8.47 21.78 -6.88
C ALA A 113 -8.22 20.40 -7.51
N MET A 114 -7.13 19.72 -7.12
CA MET A 114 -6.92 18.31 -7.45
C MET A 114 -8.07 17.42 -6.95
N ALA A 115 -8.58 17.64 -5.74
CA ALA A 115 -9.72 16.90 -5.21
C ALA A 115 -10.98 17.06 -6.10
N ALA A 116 -11.26 18.27 -6.59
CA ALA A 116 -12.35 18.52 -7.52
C ALA A 116 -12.16 17.77 -8.85
N ARG A 117 -10.94 17.78 -9.41
CA ARG A 117 -10.60 17.06 -10.64
C ARG A 117 -10.77 15.54 -10.48
N ILE A 118 -10.35 14.98 -9.35
CA ILE A 118 -10.55 13.55 -9.04
C ILE A 118 -12.04 13.22 -8.98
N ARG A 119 -12.85 14.02 -8.27
CA ARG A 119 -14.31 13.82 -8.19
C ARG A 119 -14.98 13.87 -9.55
N GLN A 120 -14.62 14.84 -10.39
CA GLN A 120 -15.14 14.95 -11.75
C GLN A 120 -14.82 13.69 -12.57
N ARG A 121 -13.56 13.23 -12.55
CA ARG A 121 -13.14 12.05 -13.30
C ARG A 121 -13.82 10.76 -12.83
N VAL A 122 -14.05 10.62 -11.52
CA VAL A 122 -14.82 9.49 -10.97
C VAL A 122 -16.26 9.53 -11.49
N ALA A 123 -16.91 10.70 -11.47
CA ALA A 123 -18.28 10.85 -11.97
C ALA A 123 -18.40 10.52 -13.47
N GLU A 124 -17.44 10.97 -14.30
CA GLU A 124 -17.38 10.66 -15.74
C GLU A 124 -17.25 9.15 -16.00
N ARG A 125 -16.41 8.46 -15.20
CA ARG A 125 -16.25 7.00 -15.27
C ARG A 125 -17.51 6.25 -14.86
N THR A 126 -18.16 6.67 -13.76
CA THR A 126 -19.39 6.05 -13.28
C THR A 126 -20.55 6.27 -14.26
N ALA A 127 -20.64 7.43 -14.90
CA ALA A 127 -21.62 7.71 -15.94
C ALA A 127 -21.39 6.85 -17.19
N SER A 128 -20.14 6.68 -17.61
CA SER A 128 -19.77 5.83 -18.76
C SER A 128 -19.91 4.32 -18.50
N ALA A 129 -20.00 3.92 -17.23
CA ALA A 129 -20.15 2.52 -16.82
C ALA A 129 -21.61 2.09 -16.62
N LYS A 130 -22.57 3.00 -16.80
CA LYS A 130 -24.00 2.69 -16.74
C LYS A 130 -24.45 2.13 -18.11
N PRO A 131 -25.10 0.96 -18.16
CA PRO A 131 -25.51 0.32 -19.41
C PRO A 131 -26.57 1.11 -20.17
#